data_AF-A0A3M6GR38-F1
#
_entry.id   AF-A0A3M6GR38-F1
#
_cell.length_a   1.000
_cell.length_b   1.000
_cell.length_c   1.000
_cell.angle_alpha   90.00
_cell.angle_beta   90.00
_cell.angle_gamma   90.00
#
_symmetry.space_group_name_H-M   'P 1'
#
loop_
_entity.id
_entity.type
_entity.pdbx_description
1 polymer ?
#
loop_
_entity_poly.entity_id
_entity_poly.type
_entity_poly.pdbx_seq_one_letter_code
_entity_poly.pdbx_strand_id
1 'polypeptide(L)'
;MAGAAAFQLPLTFWILAFSMFLFLSLALVKRYAELRDARLCDVTVKTRGRGYYLGDLDMIASLGASSGNLAVMVLALYIHEGATVALYQHPHVIWLACPLLLFWITRIWMLTHRGQMNEDPVVFAIRDRISQGIGFLFLLVFWIAA
;
A
#
# COMPACT_ATOMS: atom_id res chain seq x y z
N MET A 1 -9.39 11.26 -5.94
CA MET A 1 -10.46 11.20 -6.96
C MET A 1 -10.19 12.07 -8.21
N ALA A 2 -9.03 12.73 -8.35
CA ALA A 2 -8.69 13.49 -9.56
C ALA A 2 -8.36 12.63 -10.79
N GLY A 3 -7.78 11.43 -10.60
CA GLY A 3 -7.42 10.54 -11.72
C GLY A 3 -8.61 9.89 -12.42
N ALA A 4 -9.67 9.53 -11.69
CA ALA A 4 -10.86 8.92 -12.27
C ALA A 4 -11.65 9.87 -13.19
N ALA A 5 -11.70 11.16 -12.84
CA ALA A 5 -12.32 12.19 -13.67
C ALA A 5 -11.53 12.45 -14.96
N ALA A 6 -10.21 12.22 -14.96
CA ALA A 6 -9.34 12.45 -16.11
C ALA A 6 -9.39 11.32 -17.16
N PHE A 7 -9.76 10.09 -16.75
CA PHE A 7 -9.66 8.92 -17.62
C PHE A 7 -10.99 8.36 -18.14
N GLN A 8 -12.15 8.90 -17.73
CA GLN A 8 -13.49 8.41 -18.13
C GLN A 8 -13.67 6.88 -18.01
N LEU A 9 -12.88 6.20 -17.16
CA LEU A 9 -13.05 4.77 -16.93
C LEU A 9 -14.29 4.54 -16.06
N PRO A 10 -15.14 3.54 -16.38
CA PRO A 10 -16.26 3.17 -15.52
C PRO A 10 -15.70 2.77 -14.16
N LEU A 11 -16.05 3.55 -13.14
CA LEU A 11 -15.58 3.35 -11.77
C LEU A 11 -16.14 2.01 -11.26
N THR A 12 -15.37 0.94 -11.41
CA THR A 12 -15.80 -0.39 -10.99
C THR A 12 -15.64 -0.51 -9.48
N PHE A 13 -16.55 -1.23 -8.83
CA PHE A 13 -16.49 -1.53 -7.40
C PHE A 13 -15.11 -2.06 -6.97
N TRP A 14 -14.48 -2.88 -7.81
CA TRP A 14 -13.13 -3.43 -7.61
C TRP A 14 -12.04 -2.38 -7.43
N ILE A 15 -11.98 -1.36 -8.31
CA ILE A 15 -10.96 -0.30 -8.25
C ILE A 15 -11.14 0.55 -7.00
N LEU A 16 -12.40 0.79 -6.60
CA LEU A 16 -12.71 1.54 -5.39
C LEU A 16 -12.27 0.77 -4.14
N ALA A 17 -12.63 -0.52 -4.03
CA ALA A 17 -12.23 -1.38 -2.92
C ALA A 17 -10.70 -1.50 -2.83
N PHE A 18 -10.03 -1.72 -3.96
CA PHE A 18 -8.57 -1.76 -4.05
C PHE A 18 -7.95 -0.47 -3.52
N SER A 19 -8.41 0.68 -4.03
CA SER A 19 -7.90 1.99 -3.63
C SER A 19 -8.11 2.23 -2.14
N MET A 20 -9.30 1.92 -1.62
CA MET A 20 -9.63 2.10 -0.21
C MET A 20 -8.68 1.32 0.71
N PHE A 21 -8.45 0.03 0.43
CA PHE A 21 -7.53 -0.79 1.22
C PHE A 21 -6.07 -0.36 1.09
N LEU A 22 -5.63 0.01 -0.12
CA LEU A 22 -4.28 0.49 -0.37
C LEU A 22 -4.00 1.80 0.38
N PHE A 23 -4.91 2.78 0.27
CA PHE A 23 -4.79 4.05 0.97
C PHE A 23 -4.89 3.88 2.48
N LEU A 24 -5.76 2.99 2.97
CA LEU A 24 -5.83 2.65 4.39
C LEU A 24 -4.50 2.09 4.90
N SER A 25 -3.87 1.16 4.17
CA SER A 25 -2.54 0.63 4.51
C SER A 25 -1.51 1.76 4.59
N LEU A 26 -1.43 2.64 3.59
CA LEU A 26 -0.47 3.76 3.58
C LEU A 26 -0.74 4.79 4.68
N ALA A 27 -2.00 5.07 5.00
CA ALA A 27 -2.38 5.96 6.09
C ALA A 27 -1.96 5.39 7.45
N LEU A 28 -2.12 4.07 7.64
CA LEU A 28 -1.66 3.38 8.85
C LEU A 28 -0.15 3.35 8.96
N VAL A 29 0.59 3.22 7.85
CA VAL A 29 2.05 3.36 7.83
C VAL A 29 2.48 4.74 8.33
N LYS A 30 1.86 5.80 7.83
CA LYS A 30 2.14 7.17 8.27
C LYS A 30 1.86 7.35 9.77
N ARG A 31 0.68 6.93 10.23
CA ARG A 31 0.30 6.99 11.65
C ARG A 31 1.26 6.18 12.53
N TYR A 32 1.69 5.01 12.07
CA TYR A 32 2.66 4.18 12.79
C TYR A 32 4.00 4.90 12.93
N ALA A 33 4.51 5.50 11.84
CA ALA A 33 5.76 6.27 11.86
C ALA A 33 5.68 7.47 12.83
N GLU A 34 4.60 8.25 12.77
CA GLU A 34 4.37 9.39 13.66
C GLU A 34 4.32 8.99 15.14
N LEU A 35 3.58 7.92 15.49
CA LEU A 35 3.52 7.42 16.87
C LEU A 35 4.88 6.89 17.35
N ARG A 36 5.62 6.20 16.47
CA ARG A 36 6.96 5.66 16.79
C ARG A 36 7.97 6.79 17.02
N ASP A 37 7.95 7.84 16.21
CA ASP A 37 8.86 8.98 16.35
C ASP A 37 8.49 9.84 17.57
N ALA A 38 7.20 10.04 17.84
CA ALA A 38 6.73 10.69 19.08
C ALA A 38 7.18 9.95 20.34
N ARG A 39 7.34 8.62 20.26
CA ARG A 39 7.90 7.79 21.33
C ARG A 39 9.42 7.96 21.49
N LEU A 40 10.17 8.12 20.39
CA LEU A 40 11.63 8.24 20.42
C LEU A 40 12.12 9.62 20.88
N CYS A 41 11.39 10.69 20.54
CA CYS A 41 11.79 12.06 20.87
C CYS A 41 11.55 12.46 22.33
N ASP A 42 11.03 11.56 23.18
CA ASP A 42 10.73 11.78 24.61
C ASP A 42 10.21 13.20 24.91
N VAL A 43 9.31 13.71 24.05
CA VAL A 43 8.69 15.01 24.27
C VAL A 43 7.80 14.82 25.49
N THR A 44 8.35 15.22 26.63
CA THR A 44 7.76 15.28 27.96
C THR A 44 6.61 16.28 28.02
N VAL A 45 5.63 16.16 27.14
CA VAL A 45 4.26 16.49 27.51
C VAL A 45 3.79 15.28 28.28
N LYS A 46 3.91 15.36 29.62
CA LYS A 46 3.12 14.57 30.54
C LYS A 46 1.65 14.69 30.12
N THR A 47 1.18 13.84 29.23
CA THR A 47 -0.21 13.41 29.28
C THR A 47 -0.26 12.32 30.33
N ARG A 48 -0.28 12.80 31.57
CA ARG A 48 -0.71 12.08 32.77
C ARG A 48 -1.99 11.30 32.42
N GLY A 49 -1.89 10.00 32.16
CA GLY A 49 -3.04 9.07 32.27
C GLY A 49 -3.73 8.54 31.01
N ARG A 50 -3.08 8.34 29.85
CA ARG A 50 -3.66 7.47 28.79
C ARG A 50 -2.64 6.52 28.18
N GLY A 51 -2.66 5.28 28.67
CA GLY A 51 -1.73 4.22 28.29
C GLY A 51 -1.92 3.77 26.85
N TYR A 52 -1.07 4.27 25.95
CA TYR A 52 -0.79 3.56 24.71
C TYR A 52 0.22 2.47 25.05
N TYR A 53 -0.25 1.23 25.04
CA TYR A 53 0.60 0.08 25.29
C TYR A 53 1.48 -0.14 24.06
N LEU A 54 2.69 -0.66 24.29
CA LEU A 54 3.57 -1.18 23.24
C LEU A 54 2.83 -2.07 22.22
N GLY A 55 1.76 -2.76 22.66
CA GLY A 55 0.90 -3.57 21.81
C GLY A 55 0.01 -2.81 20.81
N ASP A 56 -0.29 -1.52 21.02
CA ASP A 56 -1.15 -0.76 20.09
C ASP A 56 -0.41 -0.46 18.77
N LEU A 57 0.91 -0.30 18.83
CA LEU A 57 1.76 -0.18 17.63
C LEU A 57 1.74 -1.47 16.81
N ASP A 58 1.90 -2.62 17.47
CA ASP A 58 1.84 -3.93 16.81
C ASP A 58 0.45 -4.22 16.24
N MET A 59 -0.61 -3.74 16.91
CA MET A 59 -1.97 -3.81 16.40
C MET A 59 -2.17 -2.92 15.17
N ILE A 60 -1.65 -1.69 15.16
CA ILE A 60 -1.67 -0.82 13.97
C ILE A 60 -0.86 -1.44 12.83
N ALA A 61 0.29 -2.04 13.12
CA ALA A 61 1.13 -2.69 12.13
C ALA A 61 0.44 -3.92 11.51
N SER A 62 -0.19 -4.76 12.32
CA SER A 62 -0.95 -5.92 11.83
C SER A 62 -2.19 -5.51 11.05
N LEU A 63 -2.95 -4.50 11.50
CA LEU A 63 -4.11 -3.97 10.79
C LEU A 63 -3.70 -3.38 9.43
N GLY A 64 -2.57 -2.68 9.41
CA GLY A 64 -2.05 -2.05 8.21
C GLY A 64 -1.46 -3.06 7.22
N ALA A 65 -0.70 -4.05 7.66
CA ALA A 65 -0.23 -5.14 6.81
C ALA A 65 -1.42 -5.96 6.27
N SER A 66 -2.43 -6.23 7.09
CA SER A 66 -3.65 -6.94 6.68
C SER A 66 -4.43 -6.16 5.63
N SER A 67 -4.60 -4.85 5.79
CA SER A 67 -5.28 -4.03 4.78
C SER A 67 -4.51 -3.98 3.45
N GLY A 68 -3.18 -3.94 3.50
CA GLY A 68 -2.35 -4.05 2.30
C GLY A 68 -2.49 -5.41 1.59
N ASN A 69 -2.53 -6.52 2.34
CA ASN A 69 -2.79 -7.85 1.77
C ASN A 69 -4.20 -7.97 1.17
N LEU A 70 -5.21 -7.35 1.79
CA LEU A 70 -6.56 -7.27 1.23
C LEU A 70 -6.59 -6.48 -0.09
N ALA A 71 -5.80 -5.41 -0.21
CA ALA A 71 -5.67 -4.70 -1.49
C ALA A 71 -5.11 -5.63 -2.58
N VAL A 72 -4.07 -6.42 -2.29
CA VAL A 72 -3.53 -7.42 -3.24
C VAL A 72 -4.59 -8.46 -3.60
N MET A 73 -5.34 -8.96 -2.62
CA MET A 73 -6.39 -9.95 -2.84
C MET A 73 -7.50 -9.40 -3.75
N VAL A 74 -7.96 -8.16 -3.51
CA VAL A 74 -8.97 -7.50 -4.34
C VAL A 74 -8.46 -7.32 -5.77
N LEU A 75 -7.18 -6.97 -5.95
CA LEU A 75 -6.56 -6.89 -7.27
C LEU A 75 -6.53 -8.26 -7.96
N ALA A 76 -6.15 -9.33 -7.24
CA ALA A 76 -6.11 -10.68 -7.79
C ALA A 76 -7.50 -11.18 -8.22
N LEU A 77 -8.54 -10.89 -7.42
CA LEU A 77 -9.93 -11.22 -7.75
C LEU A 77 -10.42 -10.43 -8.97
N TYR A 78 -10.08 -9.15 -9.09
CA TYR A 78 -10.40 -8.33 -10.26
C TYR A 78 -9.79 -8.88 -11.55
N ILE A 79 -8.57 -9.43 -11.48
CA ILE A 79 -7.89 -10.06 -12.62
C ILE A 79 -8.54 -11.40 -12.98
N HIS A 80 -9.04 -12.14 -11.98
CA HIS A 80 -9.64 -13.45 -12.18
C HIS A 80 -11.09 -13.38 -12.71
N GLU A 81 -11.80 -12.29 -12.43
CA GLU A 81 -13.17 -12.11 -12.90
C GLU A 81 -13.20 -11.97 -14.44
N GLY A 82 -13.86 -12.91 -15.13
CA GLY A 82 -13.74 -13.14 -16.58
C GLY A 82 -14.07 -11.97 -17.52
N ALA A 83 -14.55 -10.84 -17.02
CA ALA A 83 -14.81 -9.63 -17.80
C ALA A 83 -13.52 -8.90 -18.25
N THR A 84 -12.40 -9.05 -17.53
CA THR A 84 -11.08 -8.49 -17.91
C THR A 84 -10.26 -9.43 -18.80
N VAL A 85 -10.53 -10.74 -18.77
CA VAL A 85 -9.84 -11.76 -19.58
C VAL A 85 -10.09 -11.58 -21.09
N ALA A 86 -11.24 -11.02 -21.47
CA ALA A 86 -11.54 -10.71 -22.87
C ALA A 86 -10.84 -9.43 -23.38
N LEU A 87 -10.33 -8.57 -22.47
CA LEU A 87 -9.72 -7.29 -22.82
C LEU A 87 -8.18 -7.37 -22.94
N TYR A 88 -7.55 -8.40 -22.39
CA TYR A 88 -6.10 -8.55 -22.34
C TYR A 88 -5.63 -9.83 -23.05
N GLN A 89 -4.71 -9.68 -24.01
CA GLN A 89 -4.21 -10.81 -24.81
C GLN A 89 -3.32 -11.78 -24.02
N HIS A 90 -2.76 -11.35 -22.89
CA HIS A 90 -1.89 -12.16 -22.02
C HIS A 90 -2.24 -12.04 -20.52
N PRO A 91 -3.28 -12.75 -20.05
CA PRO A 91 -3.74 -12.70 -18.65
C PRO A 91 -2.66 -13.06 -17.61
N HIS A 92 -1.70 -13.90 -18.01
CA HIS A 92 -0.63 -14.36 -17.14
C HIS A 92 0.36 -13.26 -16.74
N VAL A 93 0.55 -12.23 -17.57
CA VAL A 93 1.53 -11.16 -17.31
C VAL A 93 1.00 -10.22 -16.22
N ILE A 94 -0.29 -9.89 -16.26
CA ILE A 94 -0.96 -9.08 -15.22
C ILE A 94 -0.87 -9.74 -13.84
N TRP A 95 -0.83 -11.07 -13.79
CA TRP A 95 -0.69 -11.80 -12.53
C TRP A 95 0.62 -11.48 -11.80
N LEU A 96 1.68 -11.05 -12.51
CA LEU A 96 2.93 -10.59 -11.90
C LEU A 96 2.78 -9.26 -11.13
N ALA A 97 1.74 -8.46 -11.42
CA ALA A 97 1.47 -7.25 -10.64
C ALA A 97 1.09 -7.57 -9.19
N CYS A 98 0.42 -8.68 -8.93
CA CYS A 98 0.02 -9.12 -7.58
C CYS A 98 1.22 -9.38 -6.63
N PRO A 99 2.16 -10.30 -6.93
CA PRO A 99 3.31 -10.55 -6.07
C PRO A 99 4.22 -9.33 -5.96
N LEU A 100 4.25 -8.48 -6.98
CA LEU A 100 5.04 -7.26 -7.01
C LEU A 100 4.47 -6.19 -6.07
N LEU A 101 3.15 -6.00 -6.07
CA LEU A 101 2.46 -5.12 -5.10
C LEU A 101 2.57 -5.67 -3.68
N LEU A 102 2.43 -6.99 -3.51
CA LEU A 102 2.58 -7.66 -2.21
C LEU A 102 3.98 -7.43 -1.65
N PHE A 103 5.02 -7.67 -2.46
CA PHE A 103 6.40 -7.41 -2.08
C PHE A 103 6.62 -5.96 -1.67
N TRP A 104 6.06 -5.01 -2.44
CA TRP A 104 6.18 -3.59 -2.13
C TRP A 104 5.54 -3.22 -0.80
N ILE A 105 4.31 -3.67 -0.55
CA ILE A 105 3.58 -3.44 0.70
C ILE A 105 4.34 -4.05 1.88
N THR A 106 4.76 -5.32 1.79
CA THR A 106 5.51 -5.98 2.86
C THR A 106 6.84 -5.25 3.12
N ARG A 107 7.52 -4.80 2.07
CA ARG A 107 8.78 -4.06 2.19
C ARG A 107 8.60 -2.72 2.89
N ILE A 108 7.55 -1.96 2.55
CA ILE A 108 7.22 -0.70 3.24
C ILE A 108 6.98 -0.98 4.72
N TRP A 109 6.13 -1.96 5.05
CA TRP A 109 5.85 -2.32 6.43
C TRP A 109 7.10 -2.74 7.21
N MET A 110 8.00 -3.53 6.60
CA MET A 110 9.27 -3.90 7.23
C MET A 110 10.19 -2.69 7.46
N LEU A 111 10.30 -1.76 6.51
CA LEU A 111 11.13 -0.56 6.66
C LEU A 111 10.56 0.39 7.72
N THR A 112 9.24 0.54 7.75
CA THR A 112 8.52 1.30 8.78
C THR A 112 8.66 0.66 10.15
N HIS A 113 8.59 -0.66 10.27
CA HIS A 113 8.85 -1.33 11.55
C HIS A 113 10.29 -1.15 12.03
N ARG A 114 11.27 -1.08 11.11
CA ARG A 114 12.71 -0.93 11.41
C ARG A 114 13.17 0.46 11.82
N GLY A 115 12.31 1.46 11.87
CA GLY A 115 12.76 2.81 12.22
C GLY A 115 13.23 3.66 11.04
N GLN A 116 13.22 3.13 9.81
CA GLN A 116 13.90 3.78 8.66
C GLN A 116 13.00 4.73 7.87
N MET A 117 11.74 4.87 8.29
CA MET A 117 10.72 5.68 7.64
C MET A 117 10.48 6.93 8.48
N ASN A 118 11.06 8.06 8.07
CA ASN A 118 10.85 9.40 8.67
C ASN A 118 10.08 10.34 7.72
N GLU A 119 9.91 9.93 6.46
CA GLU A 119 9.18 10.66 5.43
C GLU A 119 7.90 9.90 5.06
N ASP A 120 6.92 10.59 4.49
CA ASP A 120 5.67 9.99 4.04
C ASP A 120 5.92 8.77 3.13
N PRO A 121 5.16 7.67 3.27
CA PRO A 121 5.41 6.44 2.52
C PRO A 121 5.35 6.60 1.01
N VAL A 122 4.55 7.54 0.54
CA VAL A 122 4.46 7.92 -0.87
C VAL A 122 5.73 8.64 -1.33
N VAL A 123 6.29 9.53 -0.51
CA VAL A 123 7.53 10.25 -0.82
C VAL A 123 8.73 9.29 -0.80
N PHE A 124 8.76 8.37 0.17
CA PHE A 124 9.76 7.30 0.20
C PHE A 124 9.70 6.44 -1.07
N ALA A 125 8.50 6.09 -1.54
CA ALA A 125 8.33 5.31 -2.76
C ALA A 125 8.90 6.01 -4.00
N ILE A 126 8.83 7.34 -4.04
CA ILE A 126 9.37 8.16 -5.13
C ILE A 126 10.90 8.28 -5.03
N ARG A 127 11.48 8.22 -3.82
CA ARG A 127 12.91 8.45 -3.59
C ARG A 127 13.75 7.16 -3.64
N ASP A 128 13.14 6.03 -3.30
CA ASP A 128 13.84 4.76 -3.15
C ASP A 128 13.96 4.00 -4.48
N ARG A 129 15.19 3.64 -4.86
CA ARG A 129 15.52 2.98 -6.15
C ARG A 129 14.80 1.65 -6.35
N ILE A 130 14.58 0.90 -5.27
CA ILE A 130 13.86 -0.38 -5.34
C ILE A 130 12.36 -0.14 -5.54
N SER A 131 11.77 0.85 -4.85
CA SER A 131 10.39 1.26 -5.08
C SER A 131 10.17 1.82 -6.49
N GLN A 132 11.13 2.58 -7.03
CA GLN A 132 11.13 3.02 -8.42
C GLN A 132 11.22 1.84 -9.40
N GLY A 133 12.08 0.86 -9.14
CA GLY A 133 12.19 -0.36 -9.94
C GLY A 133 10.89 -1.19 -9.95
N ILE A 134 10.23 -1.30 -8.79
CA ILE A 134 8.92 -1.92 -8.64
C ILE A 134 7.86 -1.13 -9.42
N GLY A 135 7.81 0.20 -9.30
CA GLY A 135 6.89 1.04 -10.05
C GLY A 135 7.10 0.95 -11.56
N PHE A 136 8.36 0.94 -12.02
CA PHE A 136 8.72 0.74 -13.41
C PHE A 136 8.29 -0.64 -13.91
N LEU A 137 8.51 -1.68 -13.13
CA LEU A 137 8.11 -3.04 -13.46
C LEU A 137 6.58 -3.20 -13.47
N PHE A 138 5.87 -2.48 -12.60
CA PHE A 138 4.41 -2.38 -12.61
C PHE A 138 3.91 -1.74 -13.92
N LEU A 139 4.51 -0.61 -14.33
CA LEU A 139 4.19 0.03 -15.62
C LEU A 139 4.52 -0.86 -16.83
N LEU A 140 5.65 -1.58 -16.79
CA LEU A 140 6.05 -2.53 -17.83
C LEU A 140 5.05 -3.68 -17.95
N VAL A 141 4.60 -4.24 -16.84
CA VAL A 141 3.59 -5.31 -16.81
C VAL A 141 2.27 -4.83 -17.42
N PHE A 142 1.83 -3.61 -17.09
CA PHE A 142 0.64 -3.02 -17.70
C PHE A 142 0.82 -2.73 -19.20
N TRP A 143 2.01 -2.29 -19.61
CA TRP A 143 2.30 -2.00 -21.02
C TRP A 143 2.42 -3.25 -21.88
N ILE A 144 2.94 -4.35 -21.33
CA ILE A 144 3.01 -5.66 -22.01
C ILE A 144 1.63 -6.33 -22.07
N ALA A 145 0.77 -6.04 -21.08
CA ALA A 145 -0.56 -6.61 -21.05
C ALA A 145 -1.52 -5.93 -22.03
N ALA A 146 -1.46 -4.60 -22.15
CA ALA A 146 -2.28 -3.78 -23.05
C ALA A 146 -2.05 -4.10 -24.53
#